data_AF-A0A7K2C2V8-F1
#
_entry.id   AF-A0A7K2C2V8-F1
#
_cell.length_a   1.000
_cell.length_b   1.000
_cell.length_c   1.000
_cell.angle_alpha   90.00
_cell.angle_beta   90.00
_cell.angle_gamma   90.00
#
_symmetry.space_group_name_H-M   'P 1'
#
loop_
_entity.id
_entity.type
_entity.pdbx_description
1 polymer ?
#
loop_
_entity_poly.entity_id
_entity_poly.type
_entity_poly.pdbx_seq_one_letter_code
_entity_poly.pdbx_strand_id
1 'polypeptide(L)'
;MSVIRVRFAPSPTGYLHIGGLRTALYCYLFARSQGGKLVLRIEDTDRTRFVKDAEDDIVQNLAWCGLDVDESPMLGGPFAPYRQSERQNIYRKHAESLVDSGHAYYAFDSSDSIAELRKRNKAYDTSTRLQMDNSLTHPKEVVSMRQESGEEYVVRLCVPEDETIQFDDLIKGAVKVDSANIDDQVLVKSDGMPTYHLANVVDDHHMAITHVIRGDEWIPSTPKHILLYQAFGWQPPAMAHLPLILSPTGGKLSKRSAQRQGILINVSDYLSKGYEPQAVINFLALLGWNPGTEDEVFTLEELVSTFSLGRVGSAPAKFDLDKLNWFNAQHLRRLDIKVLLERVRPFLEEHGIAVQDAYIRKVCLLVHDRLQHAKDLATNFSYCFVDPVTFDPKGVKKRWKSDAASLVNDYS
;
A
#
# COMPACT_ATOMS: atom_id res chain seq x y z
N MET A 1 -28.80 6.73 3.93
CA MET A 1 -27.64 6.07 3.29
C MET A 1 -26.75 5.53 4.39
N SER A 2 -26.19 4.33 4.24
CA SER A 2 -25.19 3.83 5.20
C SER A 2 -23.96 4.73 5.17
N VAL A 3 -23.32 4.92 6.33
CA VAL A 3 -22.07 5.69 6.43
C VAL A 3 -21.00 4.99 5.60
N ILE A 4 -20.28 5.72 4.75
CA ILE A 4 -19.16 5.17 3.98
C ILE A 4 -18.08 4.70 4.94
N ARG A 5 -17.67 3.44 4.77
CA ARG A 5 -16.58 2.82 5.53
C ARG A 5 -15.64 2.11 4.56
N VAL A 6 -14.36 2.43 4.67
CA VAL A 6 -13.27 1.80 3.93
C VAL A 6 -12.19 1.36 4.91
N ARG A 7 -11.31 0.46 4.46
CA ARG A 7 -10.14 0.04 5.24
C ARG A 7 -8.86 0.08 4.44
N PHE A 8 -7.78 0.48 5.11
CA PHE A 8 -6.43 0.11 4.73
C PHE A 8 -6.04 -1.13 5.55
N ALA A 9 -5.77 -2.23 4.86
CA ALA A 9 -5.53 -3.54 5.48
C ALA A 9 -4.15 -4.12 5.13
N PRO A 10 -3.05 -3.54 5.64
CA PRO A 10 -1.71 -4.04 5.37
C PRO A 10 -1.37 -5.29 6.21
N SER A 11 -0.61 -6.21 5.63
CA SER A 11 0.05 -7.27 6.39
C SER A 11 1.42 -6.77 6.90
N PRO A 12 1.77 -6.97 8.18
CA PRO A 12 3.05 -6.55 8.75
C PRO A 12 4.18 -7.50 8.35
N THR A 13 4.37 -7.69 7.04
CA THR A 13 5.41 -8.57 6.45
C THR A 13 6.62 -7.81 5.90
N GLY A 14 6.69 -6.52 6.24
CA GLY A 14 7.67 -5.55 5.79
C GLY A 14 7.10 -4.14 5.98
N TYR A 15 7.97 -3.16 5.81
CA TYR A 15 7.62 -1.75 5.95
C TYR A 15 6.65 -1.26 4.88
N LEU A 16 5.95 -0.17 5.19
CA LEU A 16 4.98 0.44 4.29
C LEU A 16 5.68 0.87 3.01
N HIS A 17 5.28 0.26 1.89
CA HIS A 17 5.80 0.63 0.58
C HIS A 17 4.88 1.64 -0.12
N ILE A 18 5.41 2.38 -1.10
CA ILE A 18 4.69 3.44 -1.83
C ILE A 18 3.37 3.00 -2.47
N GLY A 19 3.29 1.78 -3.00
CA GLY A 19 2.02 1.23 -3.51
C GLY A 19 0.96 1.03 -2.44
N GLY A 20 1.38 0.64 -1.22
CA GLY A 20 0.52 0.53 -0.05
C GLY A 20 0.09 1.90 0.43
N LEU A 21 1.01 2.87 0.49
CA LEU A 21 0.69 4.27 0.81
C LEU A 21 -0.30 4.88 -0.18
N ARG A 22 -0.16 4.62 -1.50
CA ARG A 22 -1.16 5.07 -2.49
C ARG A 22 -2.55 4.47 -2.21
N THR A 23 -2.60 3.19 -1.85
CA THR A 23 -3.87 2.54 -1.48
C THR A 23 -4.47 3.19 -0.22
N ALA A 24 -3.67 3.41 0.81
CA ALA A 24 -4.09 4.11 2.02
C ALA A 24 -4.60 5.54 1.71
N LEU A 25 -3.89 6.27 0.86
CA LEU A 25 -4.25 7.60 0.40
C LEU A 25 -5.61 7.58 -0.32
N TYR A 26 -5.85 6.66 -1.24
CA TYR A 26 -7.13 6.63 -1.97
C TYR A 26 -8.29 6.24 -1.05
N CYS A 27 -8.07 5.33 -0.10
CA CYS A 27 -9.04 5.06 0.96
C CYS A 27 -9.32 6.33 1.79
N TYR A 28 -8.28 7.05 2.20
CA TYR A 28 -8.40 8.29 2.96
C TYR A 28 -9.19 9.36 2.19
N LEU A 29 -8.79 9.65 0.94
CA LEU A 29 -9.45 10.66 0.11
C LEU A 29 -10.91 10.32 -0.14
N PHE A 30 -11.22 9.05 -0.44
CA PHE A 30 -12.60 8.61 -0.62
C PHE A 30 -13.43 8.70 0.66
N ALA A 31 -12.87 8.26 1.80
CA ALA A 31 -13.56 8.37 3.08
C ALA A 31 -13.85 9.84 3.41
N ARG A 32 -12.84 10.71 3.35
CA ARG A 32 -12.97 12.11 3.73
C ARG A 32 -13.88 12.89 2.78
N SER A 33 -13.81 12.65 1.45
CA SER A 33 -14.68 13.34 0.49
C SER A 33 -16.17 12.97 0.62
N GLN A 34 -16.46 11.82 1.23
CA GLN A 34 -17.83 11.34 1.49
C GLN A 34 -18.27 11.49 2.96
N GLY A 35 -17.46 12.12 3.82
CA GLY A 35 -17.75 12.19 5.26
C GLY A 35 -17.77 10.83 5.97
N GLY A 36 -17.08 9.84 5.40
CA GLY A 36 -16.97 8.46 5.87
C GLY A 36 -15.81 8.20 6.83
N LYS A 37 -15.56 6.91 7.08
CA LYS A 37 -14.57 6.40 8.03
C LYS A 37 -13.48 5.58 7.34
N LEU A 38 -12.24 5.80 7.77
CA LEU A 38 -11.07 5.01 7.39
C LEU A 38 -10.64 4.12 8.55
N VAL A 39 -10.65 2.80 8.33
CA VAL A 39 -10.20 1.79 9.30
C VAL A 39 -8.79 1.31 8.95
N LEU A 40 -7.89 1.22 9.93
CA LEU A 40 -6.64 0.48 9.84
C LEU A 40 -6.83 -0.91 10.45
N ARG A 41 -6.73 -1.96 9.63
CA ARG A 41 -6.79 -3.35 10.09
C ARG A 41 -5.46 -4.04 9.79
N ILE A 42 -4.84 -4.65 10.79
CA ILE A 42 -3.55 -5.34 10.63
C ILE A 42 -3.80 -6.81 10.28
N GLU A 43 -3.33 -7.23 9.10
CA GLU A 43 -3.49 -8.59 8.59
C GLU A 43 -2.28 -9.48 8.93
N ASP A 44 -2.14 -9.81 10.21
CA ASP A 44 -1.00 -10.52 10.80
C ASP A 44 -1.24 -12.04 10.98
N THR A 45 -2.05 -12.64 10.12
CA THR A 45 -2.39 -14.07 10.15
C THR A 45 -1.24 -14.98 9.66
N ASP A 46 -0.34 -14.45 8.83
CA ASP A 46 0.89 -15.12 8.42
C ASP A 46 2.05 -14.81 9.38
N ARG A 47 2.17 -15.63 10.43
CA ARG A 47 3.24 -15.51 11.43
C ARG A 47 4.64 -15.78 10.87
N THR A 48 4.77 -16.50 9.77
CA THR A 48 6.09 -16.87 9.21
C THR A 48 6.79 -15.68 8.54
N ARG A 49 5.99 -14.73 8.03
CA ARG A 49 6.47 -13.52 7.37
C ARG A 49 6.40 -12.28 8.25
N PHE A 50 5.99 -12.42 9.50
CA PHE A 50 5.80 -11.30 10.41
C PHE A 50 7.11 -10.55 10.69
N VAL A 51 7.05 -9.22 10.58
CA VAL A 51 8.16 -8.31 10.90
C VAL A 51 7.72 -7.45 12.08
N LYS A 52 8.41 -7.61 13.22
CA LYS A 52 8.03 -7.03 14.52
C LYS A 52 7.72 -5.53 14.46
N ASP A 53 8.57 -4.76 13.78
CA ASP A 53 8.48 -3.30 13.77
C ASP A 53 7.65 -2.76 12.58
N ALA A 54 7.07 -3.65 11.77
CA ALA A 54 6.33 -3.23 10.58
C ALA A 54 5.00 -2.55 10.90
N GLU A 55 4.30 -2.95 11.97
CA GLU A 55 3.07 -2.27 12.40
C GLU A 55 3.37 -0.83 12.83
N ASP A 56 4.43 -0.62 13.62
CA ASP A 56 4.87 0.70 14.05
C ASP A 56 5.31 1.57 12.87
N ASP A 57 6.08 1.02 11.92
CA ASP A 57 6.47 1.71 10.68
C ASP A 57 5.23 2.15 9.86
N ILE A 58 4.21 1.28 9.73
CA ILE A 58 2.96 1.64 9.04
C ILE A 58 2.30 2.83 9.71
N VAL A 59 2.10 2.78 11.03
CA VAL A 59 1.40 3.82 11.79
C VAL A 59 2.16 5.15 11.72
N GLN A 60 3.47 5.12 11.93
CA GLN A 60 4.31 6.32 11.90
C GLN A 60 4.33 6.95 10.50
N ASN A 61 4.44 6.15 9.44
CA ASN A 61 4.47 6.67 8.08
C ASN A 61 3.10 7.22 7.62
N LEU A 62 1.98 6.62 8.05
CA LEU A 62 0.65 7.20 7.82
C LEU A 62 0.50 8.55 8.51
N ALA A 63 0.93 8.65 9.77
CA ALA A 63 0.91 9.90 10.53
C ALA A 63 1.82 10.98 9.90
N TRP A 64 3.03 10.60 9.47
CA TRP A 64 3.93 11.51 8.75
C TRP A 64 3.30 12.08 7.47
N CYS A 65 2.51 11.27 6.76
CA CYS A 65 1.77 11.68 5.58
C CYS A 65 0.44 12.43 5.87
N GLY A 66 0.06 12.62 7.14
CA GLY A 66 -1.22 13.24 7.51
C GLY A 66 -2.45 12.38 7.25
N LEU A 67 -2.28 11.06 7.11
CA LEU A 67 -3.36 10.12 6.80
C LEU A 67 -3.95 9.51 8.07
N ASP A 68 -4.66 10.34 8.84
CA ASP A 68 -5.32 9.91 10.07
C ASP A 68 -6.43 8.89 9.80
N VAL A 69 -6.48 7.87 10.66
CA VAL A 69 -7.48 6.79 10.64
C VAL A 69 -8.49 7.01 11.76
N ASP A 70 -9.73 6.56 11.56
CA ASP A 70 -10.81 6.69 12.54
C ASP A 70 -10.85 5.52 13.53
N GLU A 71 -10.37 4.35 13.11
CA GLU A 71 -10.38 3.11 13.86
C GLU A 71 -9.08 2.35 13.59
N SER A 72 -8.45 1.81 14.64
CA SER A 72 -7.19 1.08 14.52
C SER A 72 -6.90 0.25 15.77
N PRO A 73 -5.88 -0.62 15.78
CA PRO A 73 -5.49 -1.30 17.01
C PRO A 73 -5.08 -0.34 18.15
N MET A 74 -4.62 0.87 17.81
CA MET A 74 -4.09 1.87 18.75
C MET A 74 -5.20 2.79 19.28
N LEU A 75 -6.15 3.17 18.42
CA LEU A 75 -7.28 4.03 18.78
C LEU A 75 -8.47 3.24 19.32
N GLY A 76 -8.54 1.93 19.02
CA GLY A 76 -9.73 1.13 19.23
C GLY A 76 -10.84 1.49 18.24
N GLY A 77 -12.07 1.22 18.65
CA GLY A 77 -13.26 1.43 17.84
C GLY A 77 -14.32 0.35 18.09
N PRO A 78 -15.53 0.50 17.53
CA PRO A 78 -16.66 -0.36 17.84
C PRO A 78 -16.50 -1.82 17.35
N PHE A 79 -15.56 -2.08 16.46
CA PHE A 79 -15.33 -3.41 15.86
C PHE A 79 -14.01 -4.05 16.28
N ALA A 80 -13.39 -3.54 17.36
CA ALA A 80 -12.18 -4.11 17.94
C ALA A 80 -12.36 -5.62 18.26
N PRO A 81 -11.29 -6.42 18.21
CA PRO A 81 -9.91 -6.03 17.90
C PRO A 81 -9.66 -5.81 16.40
N TYR A 82 -8.67 -4.97 16.07
CA TYR A 82 -8.29 -4.61 14.69
C TYR A 82 -7.02 -5.33 14.20
N ARG A 83 -6.48 -6.27 14.97
CA ARG A 83 -5.48 -7.24 14.51
C ARG A 83 -6.15 -8.57 14.24
N GLN A 84 -5.91 -9.16 13.07
CA GLN A 84 -6.56 -10.42 12.71
C GLN A 84 -6.12 -11.58 13.61
N SER A 85 -4.88 -11.58 14.11
CA SER A 85 -4.43 -12.62 15.02
C SER A 85 -5.18 -12.69 16.36
N GLU A 86 -5.85 -11.60 16.74
CA GLU A 86 -6.68 -11.48 17.95
C GLU A 86 -8.15 -11.92 17.70
N ARG A 87 -8.49 -12.36 16.48
CA ARG A 87 -9.88 -12.63 16.02
C ARG A 87 -10.16 -14.10 15.69
N GLN A 88 -9.26 -15.01 16.05
CA GLN A 88 -9.31 -16.44 15.69
C GLN A 88 -10.66 -17.12 15.91
N ASN A 89 -11.29 -16.87 17.06
CA ASN A 89 -12.57 -17.48 17.41
C ASN A 89 -13.71 -17.08 16.45
N ILE A 90 -13.65 -15.87 15.88
CA ILE A 90 -14.63 -15.39 14.89
C ILE A 90 -14.48 -16.19 13.61
N TYR A 91 -13.24 -16.35 13.13
CA TYR A 91 -12.98 -17.08 11.88
C TYR A 91 -13.29 -18.56 11.97
N ARG A 92 -12.95 -19.20 13.10
CA ARG A 92 -13.26 -20.63 13.33
C ARG A 92 -14.75 -20.91 13.18
N LYS A 93 -15.60 -20.12 13.84
CA LYS A 93 -17.07 -20.26 13.77
C LYS A 93 -17.60 -20.11 12.34
N HIS A 94 -17.07 -19.15 11.58
CA HIS A 94 -17.48 -18.96 10.19
C HIS A 94 -16.98 -20.07 9.27
N ALA A 95 -15.78 -20.60 9.50
CA ALA A 95 -15.28 -21.76 8.76
C ALA A 95 -16.14 -23.01 9.01
N GLU A 96 -16.51 -23.28 10.27
CA GLU A 96 -17.44 -24.36 10.65
C GLU A 96 -18.79 -24.20 9.95
N SER A 97 -19.37 -22.98 9.98
CA SER A 97 -20.63 -22.69 9.28
C SER A 97 -20.56 -22.91 7.76
N LEU A 98 -19.40 -22.66 7.13
CA LEU A 98 -19.22 -22.94 5.70
C LEU A 98 -19.16 -24.45 5.44
N VAL A 99 -18.53 -25.22 6.32
CA VAL A 99 -18.49 -26.69 6.20
C VAL A 99 -19.88 -27.28 6.40
N ASP A 100 -20.60 -26.85 7.44
CA ASP A 100 -21.95 -27.33 7.76
C ASP A 100 -22.95 -27.05 6.62
N SER A 101 -22.77 -25.94 5.90
CA SER A 101 -23.59 -25.56 4.76
C SER A 101 -23.11 -26.13 3.41
N GLY A 102 -22.02 -26.89 3.39
CA GLY A 102 -21.46 -27.51 2.18
C GLY A 102 -20.66 -26.57 1.26
N HIS A 103 -20.43 -25.32 1.69
CA HIS A 103 -19.63 -24.34 0.95
C HIS A 103 -18.13 -24.43 1.25
N ALA A 104 -17.74 -25.27 2.21
CA ALA A 104 -16.37 -25.64 2.49
C ALA A 104 -16.28 -27.12 2.88
N TYR A 105 -15.07 -27.66 2.88
CA TYR A 105 -14.83 -29.05 3.27
C TYR A 105 -13.43 -29.22 3.86
N TYR A 106 -13.23 -30.29 4.63
CA TYR A 106 -11.93 -30.62 5.23
C TYR A 106 -11.07 -31.39 4.22
N ALA A 107 -9.79 -31.05 4.10
CA ALA A 107 -8.83 -31.78 3.27
C ALA A 107 -7.62 -32.22 4.12
N PHE A 108 -7.26 -33.50 3.99
CA PHE A 108 -6.20 -34.18 4.76
C PHE A 108 -4.93 -34.41 3.93
N ASP A 109 -4.92 -33.95 2.67
CA ASP A 109 -3.80 -34.07 1.76
C ASP A 109 -2.50 -33.50 2.34
N SER A 110 -1.44 -34.31 2.34
CA SER A 110 -0.11 -33.87 2.74
C SER A 110 0.47 -32.82 1.77
N SER A 111 1.46 -32.06 2.24
CA SER A 111 2.16 -31.09 1.39
C SER A 111 2.81 -31.73 0.16
N ASP A 112 3.28 -32.99 0.27
CA ASP A 112 3.86 -33.75 -0.85
C ASP A 112 2.80 -34.13 -1.88
N SER A 113 1.61 -34.57 -1.45
CA SER A 113 0.49 -34.86 -2.34
C SER A 113 0.07 -33.62 -3.15
N ILE A 114 0.04 -32.45 -2.49
CA ILE A 114 -0.23 -31.17 -3.16
C ILE A 114 0.90 -30.80 -4.14
N ALA A 115 2.16 -31.06 -3.80
CA ALA A 115 3.29 -30.80 -4.70
C ALA A 115 3.21 -31.69 -5.96
N GLU A 116 2.85 -32.96 -5.83
CA GLU A 116 2.66 -33.87 -6.97
C GLU A 116 1.47 -33.49 -7.86
N LEU A 117 0.38 -32.95 -7.27
CA LEU A 117 -0.70 -32.37 -8.06
C LEU A 117 -0.21 -31.18 -8.91
N ARG A 118 0.56 -30.28 -8.29
CA ARG A 118 1.12 -29.10 -8.97
C ARG A 118 2.12 -29.46 -10.06
N LYS A 119 2.93 -30.51 -9.89
CA LYS A 119 3.86 -31.01 -10.93
C LYS A 119 3.13 -31.44 -12.21
N ARG A 120 1.85 -31.83 -12.11
CA ARG A 120 0.98 -32.16 -13.24
C ARG A 120 0.30 -30.94 -13.87
N ASN A 121 0.69 -29.72 -13.48
CA ASN A 121 0.06 -28.45 -13.86
C ASN A 121 -1.45 -28.41 -13.56
N LYS A 122 -1.88 -29.04 -12.46
CA LYS A 122 -3.25 -29.01 -11.98
C LYS A 122 -3.37 -28.22 -10.68
N ALA A 123 -4.50 -27.55 -10.51
CA ALA A 123 -4.89 -26.95 -9.24
C ALA A 123 -5.77 -27.93 -8.45
N TYR A 124 -5.98 -27.61 -7.17
CA TYR A 124 -6.99 -28.27 -6.35
C TYR A 124 -8.30 -27.57 -6.63
N ASP A 125 -9.18 -28.19 -7.41
CA ASP A 125 -10.36 -27.53 -7.98
C ASP A 125 -11.46 -28.56 -8.29
N THR A 126 -12.52 -28.12 -8.97
CA THR A 126 -13.65 -28.96 -9.38
C THR A 126 -13.24 -30.21 -10.16
N SER A 127 -12.15 -30.15 -10.94
CA SER A 127 -11.68 -31.26 -11.78
C SER A 127 -10.81 -32.28 -11.04
N THR A 128 -10.28 -31.92 -9.87
CA THR A 128 -9.31 -32.74 -9.13
C THR A 128 -9.77 -33.15 -7.75
N ARG A 129 -10.63 -32.38 -7.06
CA ARG A 129 -10.99 -32.60 -5.65
C ARG A 129 -11.52 -34.00 -5.34
N LEU A 130 -12.25 -34.63 -6.25
CA LEU A 130 -12.77 -36.00 -6.05
C LEU A 130 -11.69 -37.10 -6.17
N GLN A 131 -10.47 -36.74 -6.54
CA GLN A 131 -9.29 -37.64 -6.61
C GLN A 131 -8.32 -37.40 -5.43
N MET A 132 -8.66 -36.48 -4.52
CA MET A 132 -7.83 -36.06 -3.40
C MET A 132 -8.36 -36.61 -2.07
N ASP A 133 -7.56 -36.53 -1.01
CA ASP A 133 -7.91 -36.99 0.34
C ASP A 133 -8.66 -35.88 1.11
N ASN A 134 -10.00 -35.93 1.09
CA ASN A 134 -10.84 -34.91 1.71
C ASN A 134 -12.22 -35.42 2.14
N SER A 135 -12.99 -34.59 2.83
CA SER A 135 -14.31 -34.96 3.35
C SER A 135 -15.42 -35.07 2.28
N LEU A 136 -15.13 -34.80 1.00
CA LEU A 136 -16.04 -35.11 -0.12
C LEU A 136 -15.83 -36.54 -0.62
N THR A 137 -14.64 -37.11 -0.42
CA THR A 137 -14.26 -38.47 -0.86
C THR A 137 -14.32 -39.51 0.26
N HIS A 138 -14.54 -39.07 1.50
CA HIS A 138 -14.65 -39.93 2.68
C HIS A 138 -16.02 -39.84 3.38
N PRO A 139 -16.53 -40.94 3.97
CA PRO A 139 -17.70 -40.91 4.83
C PRO A 139 -17.50 -40.03 6.06
N LYS A 140 -18.58 -39.44 6.59
CA LYS A 140 -18.54 -38.52 7.74
C LYS A 140 -17.92 -39.14 8.98
N GLU A 141 -18.10 -40.45 9.19
CA GLU A 141 -17.55 -41.19 10.33
C GLU A 141 -16.03 -41.26 10.26
N VAL A 142 -15.47 -41.48 9.06
CA VAL A 142 -14.02 -41.50 8.84
C VAL A 142 -13.42 -40.11 9.05
N VAL A 143 -14.08 -39.07 8.53
CA VAL A 143 -13.65 -37.67 8.71
C VAL A 143 -13.62 -37.32 10.21
N SER A 144 -14.68 -37.66 10.95
CA SER A 144 -14.77 -37.40 12.39
C SER A 144 -13.66 -38.10 13.17
N MET A 145 -13.40 -39.37 12.87
CA MET A 145 -12.32 -40.15 13.49
C MET A 145 -10.93 -39.52 13.25
N ARG A 146 -10.66 -39.03 12.03
CA ARG A 146 -9.38 -38.37 11.69
C ARG A 146 -9.21 -37.02 12.40
N GLN A 147 -10.30 -36.27 12.55
CA GLN A 147 -10.27 -35.02 13.32
C GLN A 147 -10.05 -35.28 14.82
N GLU A 148 -10.72 -36.28 15.39
CA GLU A 148 -10.59 -36.67 16.80
C GLU A 148 -9.21 -37.25 17.13
N SER A 149 -8.55 -37.91 16.17
CA SER A 149 -7.18 -38.40 16.33
C SER A 149 -6.11 -37.30 16.28
N GLY A 150 -6.51 -36.07 15.93
CA GLY A 150 -5.60 -34.94 15.79
C GLY A 150 -4.79 -34.95 14.49
N GLU A 151 -5.24 -35.66 13.44
CA GLU A 151 -4.62 -35.59 12.12
C GLU A 151 -4.69 -34.15 11.57
N GLU A 152 -3.60 -33.67 10.98
CA GLU A 152 -3.58 -32.32 10.40
C GLU A 152 -4.51 -32.24 9.18
N TYR A 153 -5.27 -31.15 9.11
CA TYR A 153 -6.16 -30.88 7.97
C TYR A 153 -6.24 -29.38 7.67
N VAL A 154 -6.71 -29.04 6.48
CA VAL A 154 -7.08 -27.68 6.10
C VAL A 154 -8.56 -27.60 5.79
N VAL A 155 -9.15 -26.41 5.86
CA VAL A 155 -10.51 -26.16 5.35
C VAL A 155 -10.38 -25.48 3.98
N ARG A 156 -11.03 -26.03 2.95
CA ARG A 156 -11.03 -25.48 1.59
C ARG A 156 -12.40 -24.95 1.21
N LEU A 157 -12.43 -23.90 0.41
CA LEU A 157 -13.63 -23.43 -0.28
C LEU A 157 -14.12 -24.54 -1.23
N CYS A 158 -15.42 -24.79 -1.24
CA CYS A 158 -16.08 -25.66 -2.21
C CYS A 158 -16.58 -24.79 -3.38
N VAL A 159 -15.79 -24.69 -4.45
CA VAL A 159 -16.20 -23.92 -5.64
C VAL A 159 -17.33 -24.68 -6.37
N PRO A 160 -18.45 -24.02 -6.74
CA PRO A 160 -19.54 -24.69 -7.44
C PRO A 160 -19.13 -25.08 -8.88
N GLU A 161 -19.76 -26.12 -9.42
CA GLU A 161 -19.52 -26.59 -10.78
C GLU A 161 -20.41 -25.84 -11.78
N ASP A 162 -19.90 -25.59 -12.99
CA ASP A 162 -20.65 -24.99 -14.11
C ASP A 162 -21.33 -23.64 -13.81
N GLU A 163 -20.71 -22.81 -12.97
CA GLU A 163 -21.19 -21.47 -12.61
C GLU A 163 -20.29 -20.36 -13.19
N THR A 164 -20.88 -19.21 -13.50
CA THR A 164 -20.12 -18.00 -13.85
C THR A 164 -20.22 -16.99 -12.71
N ILE A 165 -19.09 -16.68 -12.08
CA ILE A 165 -19.00 -15.70 -11.01
C ILE A 165 -18.79 -14.32 -11.63
N GLN A 166 -19.70 -13.38 -11.34
CA GLN A 166 -19.64 -12.01 -11.83
C GLN A 166 -19.58 -11.01 -10.67
N PHE A 167 -18.81 -9.94 -10.87
CA PHE A 167 -18.88 -8.73 -10.05
C PHE A 167 -18.59 -7.49 -10.89
N ASP A 168 -19.10 -6.36 -10.44
CA ASP A 168 -18.82 -5.06 -11.04
C ASP A 168 -17.77 -4.34 -10.20
N ASP A 169 -16.63 -4.04 -10.81
CA ASP A 169 -15.58 -3.22 -10.21
C ASP A 169 -15.76 -1.75 -10.61
N LEU A 170 -15.64 -0.85 -9.64
CA LEU A 170 -15.82 0.59 -9.83
C LEU A 170 -14.75 1.21 -10.77
N ILE A 171 -13.62 0.54 -11.00
CA ILE A 171 -12.53 1.01 -11.87
C ILE A 171 -12.38 0.12 -13.11
N LYS A 172 -12.46 -1.20 -12.93
CA LYS A 172 -12.21 -2.19 -13.99
C LYS A 172 -13.48 -2.59 -14.76
N GLY A 173 -14.66 -2.18 -14.29
CA GLY A 173 -15.95 -2.53 -14.88
C GLY A 173 -16.38 -3.97 -14.55
N ALA A 174 -17.27 -4.52 -15.38
CA ALA A 174 -17.80 -5.87 -15.19
C ALA A 174 -16.71 -6.94 -15.42
N VAL A 175 -16.53 -7.81 -14.44
CA VAL A 175 -15.60 -8.95 -14.50
C VAL A 175 -16.41 -10.24 -14.38
N LYS A 176 -16.14 -11.21 -15.27
CA LYS A 176 -16.76 -12.53 -15.28
C LYS A 176 -15.68 -13.60 -15.27
N VAL A 177 -15.84 -14.60 -14.41
CA VAL A 177 -14.92 -15.73 -14.27
C VAL A 177 -15.72 -17.01 -14.12
N ASP A 178 -15.49 -17.97 -15.00
CA ASP A 178 -16.11 -19.30 -14.89
C ASP A 178 -15.47 -20.08 -13.74
N SER A 179 -16.29 -20.84 -13.02
CA SER A 179 -15.88 -21.57 -11.82
C SER A 179 -14.77 -22.59 -12.08
N ALA A 180 -14.67 -23.12 -13.30
CA ALA A 180 -13.57 -23.98 -13.74
C ALA A 180 -12.18 -23.29 -13.67
N ASN A 181 -12.12 -21.96 -13.61
CA ASN A 181 -10.88 -21.18 -13.47
C ASN A 181 -10.60 -20.74 -12.03
N ILE A 182 -11.37 -21.26 -11.06
CA ILE A 182 -11.25 -20.93 -9.64
C ILE A 182 -10.88 -22.21 -8.89
N ASP A 183 -9.76 -22.18 -8.16
CA ASP A 183 -9.34 -23.27 -7.30
C ASP A 183 -10.08 -23.27 -5.95
N ASP A 184 -10.21 -24.46 -5.36
CA ASP A 184 -10.71 -24.72 -4.01
C ASP A 184 -9.67 -24.23 -2.98
N GLN A 185 -9.67 -22.92 -2.83
CA GLN A 185 -8.74 -22.15 -2.03
C GLN A 185 -8.79 -22.57 -0.56
N VAL A 186 -7.62 -22.73 0.07
CA VAL A 186 -7.53 -22.93 1.52
C VAL A 186 -8.07 -21.69 2.25
N LEU A 187 -9.03 -21.90 3.15
CA LEU A 187 -9.68 -20.91 4.01
C LEU A 187 -9.11 -20.92 5.43
N VAL A 188 -8.75 -22.10 5.95
CA VAL A 188 -8.12 -22.31 7.25
C VAL A 188 -6.95 -23.27 7.10
N LYS A 189 -5.78 -22.89 7.63
CA LYS A 189 -4.55 -23.71 7.62
C LYS A 189 -4.59 -24.79 8.71
N SER A 190 -3.64 -25.73 8.68
CA SER A 190 -3.53 -26.81 9.68
C SER A 190 -3.23 -26.31 11.10
N ASP A 191 -2.60 -25.14 11.23
CA ASP A 191 -2.42 -24.45 12.53
C ASP A 191 -3.71 -23.79 13.07
N GLY A 192 -4.84 -23.94 12.36
CA GLY A 192 -6.13 -23.36 12.71
C GLY A 192 -6.27 -21.86 12.40
N MET A 193 -5.22 -21.20 11.88
CA MET A 193 -5.30 -19.80 11.48
C MET A 193 -6.02 -19.67 10.12
N PRO A 194 -6.89 -18.66 9.96
CA PRO A 194 -7.49 -18.39 8.66
C PRO A 194 -6.43 -17.94 7.65
N THR A 195 -6.70 -18.17 6.37
CA THR A 195 -5.98 -17.49 5.30
C THR A 195 -6.54 -16.09 5.11
N TYR A 196 -5.82 -15.28 4.33
CA TYR A 196 -6.27 -13.95 3.89
C TYR A 196 -7.71 -13.97 3.37
N HIS A 197 -8.12 -14.98 2.60
CA HIS A 197 -9.43 -14.99 1.94
C HIS A 197 -10.59 -15.04 2.94
N LEU A 198 -10.54 -15.95 3.91
CA LEU A 198 -11.57 -16.06 4.93
C LEU A 198 -11.55 -14.84 5.86
N ALA A 199 -10.37 -14.50 6.38
CA ALA A 199 -10.23 -13.42 7.35
C ALA A 199 -10.67 -12.06 6.78
N ASN A 200 -10.30 -11.76 5.53
CA ASN A 200 -10.63 -10.50 4.87
C ASN A 200 -12.15 -10.35 4.63
N VAL A 201 -12.83 -11.39 4.14
CA VAL A 201 -14.29 -11.37 3.91
C VAL A 201 -15.05 -11.26 5.23
N VAL A 202 -14.69 -12.07 6.22
CA VAL A 202 -15.32 -12.02 7.55
C VAL A 202 -15.13 -10.64 8.19
N ASP A 203 -13.92 -10.09 8.17
CA ASP A 203 -13.69 -8.78 8.80
C ASP A 203 -14.29 -7.62 8.03
N ASP A 204 -14.31 -7.66 6.69
CA ASP A 204 -14.97 -6.62 5.91
C ASP A 204 -16.48 -6.60 6.19
N HIS A 205 -17.13 -7.76 6.35
CA HIS A 205 -18.51 -7.85 6.81
C HIS A 205 -18.69 -7.33 8.26
N HIS A 206 -17.91 -7.86 9.20
CA HIS A 206 -18.04 -7.54 10.64
C HIS A 206 -17.73 -6.07 10.93
N MET A 207 -16.81 -5.45 10.20
CA MET A 207 -16.45 -4.03 10.33
C MET A 207 -17.34 -3.12 9.48
N ALA A 208 -18.40 -3.66 8.86
CA ALA A 208 -19.34 -2.96 8.00
C ALA A 208 -18.66 -2.16 6.88
N ILE A 209 -17.63 -2.72 6.26
CA ILE A 209 -16.93 -2.10 5.14
C ILE A 209 -17.89 -1.99 3.96
N THR A 210 -17.95 -0.81 3.37
CA THR A 210 -18.85 -0.49 2.24
C THR A 210 -18.11 -0.53 0.91
N HIS A 211 -16.83 -0.15 0.90
CA HIS A 211 -16.00 -0.11 -0.29
C HIS A 211 -14.63 -0.71 0.02
N VAL A 212 -14.21 -1.63 -0.82
CA VAL A 212 -12.89 -2.25 -0.80
C VAL A 212 -12.06 -1.66 -1.93
N ILE A 213 -11.18 -0.73 -1.57
CA ILE A 213 -10.21 -0.13 -2.49
C ILE A 213 -8.87 -0.84 -2.24
N ARG A 214 -8.33 -1.51 -3.25
CA ARG A 214 -7.07 -2.28 -3.17
C ARG A 214 -6.38 -2.38 -4.53
N GLY A 215 -5.15 -2.84 -4.58
CA GLY A 215 -4.43 -3.03 -5.86
C GLY A 215 -5.02 -4.15 -6.73
N ASP A 216 -4.91 -4.01 -8.04
CA ASP A 216 -5.45 -4.94 -9.04
C ASP A 216 -4.79 -6.33 -9.08
N GLU A 217 -3.70 -6.55 -8.34
CA GLU A 217 -3.19 -7.90 -8.08
C GLU A 217 -4.20 -8.80 -7.35
N TRP A 218 -5.21 -8.22 -6.69
CA TRP A 218 -6.24 -8.94 -5.98
C TRP A 218 -7.49 -9.27 -6.82
N ILE A 219 -7.56 -8.81 -8.07
CA ILE A 219 -8.68 -9.13 -8.97
C ILE A 219 -8.90 -10.65 -9.07
N PRO A 220 -7.88 -11.49 -9.29
CA PRO A 220 -8.07 -12.94 -9.38
C PRO A 220 -8.61 -13.58 -8.09
N SER A 221 -8.48 -12.91 -6.94
CA SER A 221 -9.02 -13.37 -5.65
C SER A 221 -10.48 -12.95 -5.43
N THR A 222 -10.96 -11.94 -6.15
CA THR A 222 -12.28 -11.36 -5.93
C THR A 222 -13.42 -12.36 -6.20
N PRO A 223 -13.39 -13.20 -7.26
CA PRO A 223 -14.40 -14.25 -7.43
C PRO A 223 -14.54 -15.18 -6.22
N LYS A 224 -13.41 -15.56 -5.59
CA LYS A 224 -13.41 -16.36 -4.35
C LYS A 224 -14.07 -15.61 -3.19
N HIS A 225 -13.84 -14.30 -3.09
CA HIS A 225 -14.49 -13.46 -2.08
C HIS A 225 -15.99 -13.34 -2.33
N ILE A 226 -16.42 -13.18 -3.59
CA ILE A 226 -17.84 -13.16 -3.95
C ILE A 226 -18.54 -14.48 -3.58
N LEU A 227 -17.92 -15.63 -3.90
CA LEU A 227 -18.42 -16.94 -3.48
C LEU A 227 -18.56 -17.04 -1.96
N LEU A 228 -17.60 -16.54 -1.19
CA LEU A 228 -17.68 -16.50 0.27
C LEU A 228 -18.84 -15.62 0.76
N TYR A 229 -18.99 -14.40 0.23
CA TYR A 229 -20.14 -13.54 0.57
C TYR A 229 -21.48 -14.23 0.26
N GLN A 230 -21.59 -14.88 -0.89
CA GLN A 230 -22.79 -15.65 -1.29
C GLN A 230 -23.05 -16.82 -0.33
N ALA A 231 -22.03 -17.61 0.00
CA ALA A 231 -22.11 -18.73 0.93
C ALA A 231 -22.59 -18.31 2.33
N PHE A 232 -22.17 -17.13 2.80
CA PHE A 232 -22.65 -16.56 4.06
C PHE A 232 -24.02 -15.87 3.97
N GLY A 233 -24.57 -15.69 2.77
CA GLY A 233 -25.78 -14.88 2.55
C GLY A 233 -25.56 -13.38 2.83
N TRP A 234 -24.33 -12.89 2.69
CA TRP A 234 -23.94 -11.51 2.93
C TRP A 234 -23.87 -10.71 1.64
N GLN A 235 -24.10 -9.40 1.73
CA GLN A 235 -23.87 -8.49 0.61
C GLN A 235 -22.38 -8.10 0.54
N PRO A 236 -21.72 -8.27 -0.62
CA PRO A 236 -20.33 -7.84 -0.78
C PRO A 236 -20.23 -6.30 -0.79
N PRO A 237 -19.13 -5.73 -0.28
CA PRO A 237 -18.82 -4.32 -0.45
C PRO A 237 -18.57 -4.01 -1.94
N ALA A 238 -18.73 -2.74 -2.31
CA ALA A 238 -18.31 -2.29 -3.63
C ALA A 238 -16.80 -2.45 -3.80
N MET A 239 -16.35 -3.00 -4.93
CA MET A 239 -14.94 -3.29 -5.19
C MET A 239 -14.34 -2.22 -6.10
N ALA A 240 -13.11 -1.80 -5.81
CA ALA A 240 -12.35 -0.89 -6.66
C ALA A 240 -10.88 -1.32 -6.71
N HIS A 241 -10.45 -1.81 -7.86
CA HIS A 241 -9.09 -2.32 -8.04
C HIS A 241 -8.17 -1.29 -8.72
N LEU A 242 -7.27 -0.70 -7.92
CA LEU A 242 -6.31 0.32 -8.34
C LEU A 242 -5.28 -0.26 -9.32
N PRO A 243 -4.97 0.45 -10.42
CA PRO A 243 -4.04 -0.06 -11.42
C PRO A 243 -2.61 -0.15 -10.90
N LEU A 244 -1.83 -1.14 -11.35
CA LEU A 244 -0.42 -1.28 -10.96
C LEU A 244 0.40 0.00 -11.19
N ILE A 245 1.35 0.25 -10.28
CA ILE A 245 2.44 1.20 -10.52
C ILE A 245 3.52 0.48 -11.34
N LEU A 246 3.81 1.00 -12.53
CA LEU A 246 4.86 0.49 -13.40
C LEU A 246 6.21 1.14 -13.11
N SER A 247 7.28 0.40 -13.37
CA SER A 247 8.62 0.97 -13.37
C SER A 247 8.84 1.92 -14.56
N PRO A 248 9.77 2.88 -14.46
CA PRO A 248 10.24 3.69 -15.58
C PRO A 248 10.59 2.93 -16.87
N THR A 249 10.96 1.66 -16.78
CA THR A 249 11.33 0.81 -17.92
C THR A 249 10.22 -0.18 -18.32
N GLY A 250 9.01 -0.06 -17.76
CA GLY A 250 7.89 -0.99 -17.96
C GLY A 250 7.86 -2.13 -16.94
N GLY A 251 6.75 -2.87 -16.91
CA GLY A 251 6.48 -3.92 -15.92
C GLY A 251 6.21 -3.38 -14.50
N LYS A 252 5.77 -4.25 -13.58
CA LYS A 252 5.42 -3.89 -12.19
C LYS A 252 6.63 -3.30 -11.46
N LEU A 253 6.45 -2.17 -10.77
CA LEU A 253 7.47 -1.61 -9.88
C LEU A 253 7.68 -2.58 -8.71
N SER A 254 8.84 -3.25 -8.72
CA SER A 254 9.27 -4.21 -7.71
C SER A 254 10.48 -3.68 -6.95
N LYS A 255 10.82 -4.28 -5.81
CA LYS A 255 12.06 -3.96 -5.06
C LYS A 255 13.30 -3.99 -5.96
N ARG A 256 13.40 -5.00 -6.83
CA ARG A 256 14.53 -5.17 -7.76
C ARG A 256 14.59 -4.09 -8.84
N SER A 257 13.46 -3.77 -9.47
CA SER A 257 13.43 -2.73 -10.51
C SER A 257 13.69 -1.35 -9.92
N ALA A 258 13.15 -1.08 -8.73
CA ALA A 258 13.33 0.18 -8.04
C ALA A 258 14.79 0.42 -7.63
N GLN A 259 15.47 -0.59 -7.05
CA GLN A 259 16.89 -0.50 -6.70
C GLN A 259 17.78 -0.13 -7.90
N ARG A 260 17.52 -0.73 -9.08
CA ARG A 260 18.29 -0.43 -10.31
C ARG A 260 18.09 1.00 -10.81
N GLN A 261 16.98 1.63 -10.46
CA GLN A 261 16.56 2.94 -10.95
C GLN A 261 16.68 4.03 -9.86
N GLY A 262 17.24 3.70 -8.69
CA GLY A 262 17.35 4.63 -7.58
C GLY A 262 16.00 5.04 -6.98
N ILE A 263 14.93 4.28 -7.25
CA ILE A 263 13.60 4.53 -6.70
C ILE A 263 13.53 3.93 -5.30
N LEU A 264 13.10 4.74 -4.35
CA LEU A 264 12.84 4.32 -2.98
C LEU A 264 11.54 3.51 -2.93
N ILE A 265 11.49 2.47 -2.12
CA ILE A 265 10.29 1.61 -2.01
C ILE A 265 9.54 1.89 -0.73
N ASN A 266 10.26 1.99 0.40
CA ASN A 266 9.66 2.19 1.70
C ASN A 266 9.38 3.67 1.91
N VAL A 267 8.29 3.99 2.59
CA VAL A 267 7.90 5.38 2.86
C VAL A 267 8.93 6.08 3.76
N SER A 268 9.47 5.38 4.75
CA SER A 268 10.53 5.88 5.65
C SER A 268 11.80 6.30 4.91
N ASP A 269 12.10 5.71 3.75
CA ASP A 269 13.23 6.12 2.93
C ASP A 269 13.02 7.54 2.36
N TYR A 270 11.80 7.92 1.99
CA TYR A 270 11.50 9.26 1.48
C TYR A 270 11.69 10.33 2.57
N LEU A 271 11.24 10.05 3.79
CA LEU A 271 11.49 10.90 4.95
C LEU A 271 13.00 11.10 5.16
N SER A 272 13.76 10.01 5.23
CA SER A 272 15.23 10.09 5.45
C SER A 272 15.96 10.82 4.32
N LYS A 273 15.43 10.81 3.10
CA LYS A 273 16.01 11.50 1.95
C LYS A 273 15.61 12.97 1.83
N GLY A 274 14.75 13.47 2.72
CA GLY A 274 14.35 14.87 2.79
C GLY A 274 13.21 15.26 1.87
N TYR A 275 12.35 14.30 1.49
CA TYR A 275 11.11 14.61 0.78
C TYR A 275 10.07 15.20 1.74
N GLU A 276 9.30 16.18 1.27
CA GLU A 276 8.14 16.70 2.00
C GLU A 276 6.97 15.72 1.88
N PRO A 277 6.22 15.47 2.97
CA PRO A 277 5.10 14.53 2.95
C PRO A 277 4.01 14.96 1.96
N GLN A 278 3.73 16.26 1.84
CA GLN A 278 2.73 16.76 0.88
C GLN A 278 3.14 16.47 -0.57
N ALA A 279 4.44 16.51 -0.89
CA ALA A 279 4.93 16.20 -2.22
C ALA A 279 4.75 14.73 -2.58
N VAL A 280 5.07 13.83 -1.65
CA VAL A 280 4.86 12.38 -1.84
C VAL A 280 3.37 12.08 -2.02
N ILE A 281 2.51 12.68 -1.18
CA ILE A 281 1.06 12.48 -1.24
C ILE A 281 0.47 13.01 -2.54
N ASN A 282 0.84 14.22 -2.94
CA ASN A 282 0.38 14.82 -4.19
C ASN A 282 0.83 14.02 -5.41
N PHE A 283 2.08 13.57 -5.44
CA PHE A 283 2.58 12.71 -6.50
C PHE A 283 1.81 11.38 -6.58
N LEU A 284 1.64 10.69 -5.43
CA LEU A 284 0.92 9.42 -5.38
C LEU A 284 -0.56 9.58 -5.73
N ALA A 285 -1.19 10.71 -5.37
CA ALA A 285 -2.57 11.02 -5.73
C ALA A 285 -2.78 11.03 -7.24
N LEU A 286 -1.79 11.49 -8.02
CA LEU A 286 -1.89 11.58 -9.47
C LEU A 286 -1.45 10.29 -10.19
N LEU A 287 -0.99 9.27 -9.47
CA LEU A 287 -0.64 7.96 -10.03
C LEU A 287 -1.87 7.07 -10.24
N GLY A 288 -2.66 7.44 -11.25
CA GLY A 288 -3.84 6.70 -11.71
C GLY A 288 -5.15 7.45 -11.51
N TRP A 289 -5.11 8.67 -10.97
CA TRP A 289 -6.28 9.57 -10.86
C TRP A 289 -5.98 10.90 -11.54
N ASN A 290 -7.01 11.50 -12.15
CA ASN A 290 -6.92 12.80 -12.78
C ASN A 290 -7.98 13.75 -12.18
N PRO A 291 -7.60 14.99 -11.79
CA PRO A 291 -8.51 15.95 -11.16
C PRO A 291 -9.55 16.52 -12.13
N GLY A 292 -9.50 16.19 -13.42
CA GLY A 292 -10.34 16.76 -14.48
C GLY A 292 -9.94 18.17 -14.90
N THR A 293 -8.84 18.69 -14.35
CA THR A 293 -8.23 19.99 -14.68
C THR A 293 -6.76 19.78 -15.05
N GLU A 294 -6.09 20.87 -15.42
CA GLU A 294 -4.63 20.89 -15.64
C GLU A 294 -3.84 21.13 -14.35
N ASP A 295 -4.52 21.30 -13.21
CA ASP A 295 -3.86 21.53 -11.93
C ASP A 295 -3.13 20.27 -11.48
N GLU A 296 -1.88 20.41 -11.07
CA GLU A 296 -1.07 19.30 -10.59
C GLU A 296 -0.72 19.41 -9.11
N VAL A 297 -0.60 20.62 -8.57
CA VAL A 297 -0.06 20.83 -7.21
C VAL A 297 -1.16 21.12 -6.21
N PHE A 298 -1.45 20.14 -5.36
CA PHE A 298 -2.54 20.14 -4.39
C PHE A 298 -2.05 19.95 -2.96
N THR A 299 -2.70 20.62 -2.02
CA THR A 299 -2.73 20.27 -0.60
C THR A 299 -3.57 19.02 -0.36
N LEU A 300 -3.44 18.39 0.82
CA LEU A 300 -4.26 17.22 1.15
C LEU A 300 -5.75 17.59 1.23
N GLU A 301 -6.07 18.77 1.72
CA GLU A 301 -7.44 19.29 1.80
C GLU A 301 -8.05 19.50 0.42
N GLU A 302 -7.30 20.08 -0.53
CA GLU A 302 -7.73 20.25 -1.92
C GLU A 302 -7.90 18.88 -2.63
N LEU A 303 -7.03 17.91 -2.34
CA LEU A 303 -7.22 16.54 -2.81
C LEU A 303 -8.53 15.96 -2.26
N VAL A 304 -8.81 16.11 -0.97
CA VAL A 304 -10.07 15.62 -0.36
C VAL A 304 -11.28 16.27 -1.02
N SER A 305 -11.27 17.57 -1.28
CA SER A 305 -12.41 18.27 -1.89
C SER A 305 -12.63 17.89 -3.35
N THR A 306 -11.56 17.51 -4.06
CA THR A 306 -11.59 17.26 -5.52
C THR A 306 -11.71 15.78 -5.86
N PHE A 307 -11.30 14.89 -4.95
CA PHE A 307 -11.20 13.46 -5.21
C PHE A 307 -12.56 12.81 -5.47
N SER A 308 -12.61 12.05 -6.56
CA SER A 308 -13.73 11.17 -6.90
C SER A 308 -13.19 9.85 -7.43
N LEU A 309 -13.68 8.75 -6.84
CA LEU A 309 -13.28 7.41 -7.22
C LEU A 309 -13.58 7.10 -8.70
N GLY A 310 -14.64 7.70 -9.26
CA GLY A 310 -15.02 7.53 -10.66
C GLY A 310 -14.05 8.16 -11.68
N ARG A 311 -13.09 8.98 -11.23
CA ARG A 311 -12.00 9.53 -12.08
C ARG A 311 -10.70 8.76 -11.97
N VAL A 312 -10.68 7.65 -11.22
CA VAL A 312 -9.52 6.75 -11.21
C VAL A 312 -9.53 5.93 -12.49
N GLY A 313 -8.47 6.06 -13.29
CA GLY A 313 -8.31 5.34 -14.54
C GLY A 313 -7.94 3.87 -14.33
N SER A 314 -8.31 3.02 -15.28
CA SER A 314 -8.00 1.58 -15.25
C SER A 314 -6.57 1.25 -15.74
N ALA A 315 -5.93 2.19 -16.43
CA ALA A 315 -4.59 2.05 -17.02
C ALA A 315 -3.48 2.11 -15.95
N PRO A 316 -2.42 1.29 -16.07
CA PRO A 316 -1.26 1.36 -15.20
C PRO A 316 -0.59 2.75 -15.22
N ALA A 317 -0.16 3.22 -14.05
CA ALA A 317 0.54 4.49 -13.91
C ALA A 317 2.04 4.25 -13.80
N LYS A 318 2.83 4.98 -14.57
CA LYS A 318 4.29 4.86 -14.56
C LYS A 318 4.88 5.73 -13.45
N PHE A 319 5.76 5.16 -12.63
CA PHE A 319 6.50 5.94 -11.64
C PHE A 319 7.53 6.83 -12.35
N ASP A 320 7.56 8.11 -11.99
CA ASP A 320 8.50 9.10 -12.53
C ASP A 320 9.19 9.84 -11.38
N LEU A 321 10.50 9.60 -11.21
CA LEU A 321 11.29 10.18 -10.13
C LEU A 321 11.54 11.67 -10.35
N ASP A 322 11.71 12.11 -11.60
CA ASP A 322 11.92 13.53 -11.93
C ASP A 322 10.65 14.32 -11.63
N LYS A 323 9.48 13.75 -11.94
CA LYS A 323 8.19 14.34 -11.59
C LYS A 323 8.01 14.43 -10.07
N LEU A 324 8.40 13.41 -9.30
CA LEU A 324 8.36 13.47 -7.84
C LEU A 324 9.30 14.55 -7.29
N ASN A 325 10.53 14.66 -7.80
CA ASN A 325 11.46 15.73 -7.42
C ASN A 325 10.88 17.12 -7.75
N TRP A 326 10.20 17.24 -8.88
CA TRP A 326 9.49 18.47 -9.23
C TRP A 326 8.39 18.79 -8.22
N PHE A 327 7.56 17.82 -7.83
CA PHE A 327 6.57 18.01 -6.76
C PHE A 327 7.22 18.47 -5.45
N ASN A 328 8.34 17.85 -5.07
CA ASN A 328 9.06 18.21 -3.86
C ASN A 328 9.50 19.68 -3.89
N ALA A 329 10.06 20.13 -5.01
CA ALA A 329 10.42 21.53 -5.23
C ALA A 329 9.19 22.46 -5.16
N GLN A 330 8.07 22.09 -5.78
CA GLN A 330 6.84 22.91 -5.74
C GLN A 330 6.30 23.07 -4.31
N HIS A 331 6.30 22.00 -3.52
CA HIS A 331 5.82 22.03 -2.14
C HIS A 331 6.78 22.80 -1.22
N LEU A 332 8.10 22.62 -1.36
CA LEU A 332 9.10 23.42 -0.65
C LEU A 332 8.95 24.92 -0.95
N ARG A 333 8.67 25.29 -2.21
CA ARG A 333 8.40 26.68 -2.62
C ARG A 333 7.17 27.29 -1.98
N ARG A 334 6.21 26.48 -1.53
CA ARG A 334 4.98 26.95 -0.89
C ARG A 334 5.10 27.05 0.62
N LEU A 335 6.17 26.52 1.23
CA LEU A 335 6.38 26.60 2.66
C LEU A 335 6.58 28.04 3.12
N ASP A 336 6.01 28.37 4.29
CA ASP A 336 6.41 29.58 5.00
C ASP A 336 7.90 29.52 5.31
N ILE A 337 8.56 30.67 5.22
CA ILE A 337 10.01 30.77 5.41
C ILE A 337 10.46 30.25 6.79
N LYS A 338 9.63 30.36 7.84
CA LYS A 338 9.94 29.83 9.16
C LYS A 338 9.97 28.30 9.15
N VAL A 339 9.01 27.68 8.47
CA VAL A 339 8.94 26.22 8.33
C VAL A 339 10.13 25.72 7.51
N LEU A 340 10.47 26.42 6.41
CA LEU A 340 11.65 26.08 5.62
C LEU A 340 12.94 26.14 6.44
N LEU A 341 13.09 27.14 7.32
CA LEU A 341 14.24 27.25 8.23
C LEU A 341 14.36 26.03 9.16
N GLU A 342 13.24 25.56 9.71
CA GLU A 342 13.21 24.35 10.54
C GLU A 342 13.58 23.10 9.73
N ARG A 343 13.19 23.02 8.46
CA ARG A 343 13.52 21.89 7.57
C ARG A 343 15.00 21.83 7.19
N VAL A 344 15.64 22.97 6.94
CA VAL A 344 17.03 23.01 6.47
C VAL A 344 18.04 22.90 7.61
N ARG A 345 17.69 23.31 8.84
CA ARG A 345 18.60 23.35 9.98
C ARG A 345 19.30 22.02 10.27
N PRO A 346 18.61 20.87 10.38
CA PRO A 346 19.27 19.60 10.68
C PRO A 346 20.35 19.24 9.64
N PHE A 347 20.13 19.57 8.37
CA PHE A 347 21.10 19.31 7.30
C PHE A 347 22.30 20.24 7.38
N LEU A 348 22.12 21.51 7.75
CA LEU A 348 23.25 22.42 7.97
C LEU A 348 24.11 21.95 9.16
N GLU A 349 23.47 21.54 10.26
CA GLU A 349 24.14 21.00 11.45
C GLU A 349 24.93 19.72 11.14
N GLU A 350 24.34 18.79 10.38
CA GLU A 350 25.02 17.56 9.92
C GLU A 350 26.28 17.86 9.10
N HIS A 351 26.29 18.96 8.33
CA HIS A 351 27.44 19.40 7.53
C HIS A 351 28.41 20.31 8.32
N GLY A 352 28.21 20.49 9.62
CA GLY A 352 29.06 21.34 10.46
C GLY A 352 28.92 22.84 10.18
N ILE A 353 27.83 23.27 9.54
CA ILE A 353 27.58 24.66 9.19
C ILE A 353 26.82 25.34 10.35
N ALA A 354 27.57 26.09 11.16
CA ALA A 354 27.02 26.86 12.28
C ALA A 354 26.93 28.35 11.94
N VAL A 355 25.73 28.80 11.56
CA VAL A 355 25.45 30.21 11.23
C VAL A 355 24.16 30.68 11.88
N GLN A 356 24.01 32.00 12.07
CA GLN A 356 22.81 32.58 12.67
C GLN A 356 21.59 32.43 11.75
N ASP A 357 20.43 32.15 12.34
CA ASP A 357 19.14 32.02 11.64
C ASP A 357 18.82 33.20 10.71
N ALA A 358 19.19 34.42 11.11
CA ALA A 358 18.99 35.61 10.30
C ALA A 358 19.73 35.52 8.95
N TYR A 359 20.91 34.89 8.92
CA TYR A 359 21.66 34.66 7.70
C TYR A 359 21.11 33.48 6.91
N ILE A 360 20.79 32.35 7.55
CA ILE A 360 20.14 31.20 6.90
C ILE A 360 18.87 31.68 6.18
N ARG A 361 18.06 32.53 6.82
CA ARG A 361 16.85 33.10 6.24
C ARG A 361 17.14 33.88 4.96
N LYS A 362 18.18 34.72 4.95
CA LYS A 362 18.58 35.48 3.75
C LYS A 362 18.96 34.54 2.61
N VAL A 363 19.73 33.49 2.91
CA VAL A 363 20.14 32.50 1.89
C VAL A 363 18.92 31.74 1.39
N CYS A 364 18.04 31.26 2.28
CA CYS A 364 16.78 30.61 1.89
C CYS A 364 15.98 31.50 0.94
N LEU A 365 15.74 32.77 1.28
CA LEU A 365 15.02 33.71 0.41
C LEU A 365 15.68 33.91 -0.96
N LEU A 366 17.01 33.80 -1.05
CA LEU A 366 17.75 33.92 -2.30
C LEU A 366 17.64 32.67 -3.19
N VAL A 367 17.62 31.48 -2.59
CA VAL A 367 17.76 30.21 -3.32
C VAL A 367 16.50 29.36 -3.32
N HIS A 368 15.44 29.79 -2.64
CA HIS A 368 14.18 29.07 -2.43
C HIS A 368 13.62 28.44 -3.70
N ASP A 369 13.53 29.21 -4.78
CA ASP A 369 13.00 28.75 -6.07
C ASP A 369 13.85 27.67 -6.75
N ARG A 370 15.10 27.49 -6.28
CA ARG A 370 16.08 26.56 -6.85
C ARG A 370 16.27 25.31 -5.99
N LEU A 371 15.67 25.24 -4.80
CA LEU A 371 15.73 24.06 -3.96
C LEU A 371 14.84 22.94 -4.54
N GLN A 372 15.39 21.74 -4.66
CA GLN A 372 14.60 20.53 -4.90
C GLN A 372 14.37 19.77 -3.60
N HIS A 373 15.33 19.82 -2.68
CA HIS A 373 15.29 19.23 -1.34
C HIS A 373 15.80 20.24 -0.31
N ALA A 374 15.35 20.14 0.94
CA ALA A 374 15.84 21.01 2.02
C ALA A 374 17.37 20.90 2.22
N LYS A 375 17.91 19.67 2.09
CA LYS A 375 19.35 19.40 2.17
C LYS A 375 20.18 20.11 1.10
N ASP A 376 19.58 20.51 -0.02
CA ASP A 376 20.31 21.19 -1.11
C ASP A 376 20.94 22.49 -0.60
N LEU A 377 20.36 23.11 0.42
CA LEU A 377 20.93 24.29 1.06
C LEU A 377 22.32 24.01 1.64
N ALA A 378 22.50 22.85 2.28
CA ALA A 378 23.75 22.42 2.89
C ALA A 378 24.74 21.81 1.89
N THR A 379 24.27 21.34 0.73
CA THR A 379 25.12 20.69 -0.28
C THR A 379 25.37 21.61 -1.48
N ASN A 380 24.34 21.84 -2.30
CA ASN A 380 24.41 22.54 -3.57
C ASN A 380 24.59 24.05 -3.40
N PHE A 381 24.18 24.58 -2.26
CA PHE A 381 24.30 25.99 -1.88
C PHE A 381 25.28 26.20 -0.71
N SER A 382 26.11 25.20 -0.40
CA SER A 382 27.14 25.25 0.65
C SER A 382 28.07 26.47 0.53
N TYR A 383 28.35 26.92 -0.70
CA TYR A 383 29.16 28.11 -1.00
C TYR A 383 28.60 29.41 -0.41
N CYS A 384 27.34 29.43 0.05
CA CYS A 384 26.77 30.57 0.76
C CYS A 384 27.25 30.64 2.23
N PHE A 385 27.80 29.55 2.76
CA PHE A 385 28.15 29.39 4.17
C PHE A 385 29.63 29.08 4.40
N VAL A 386 30.27 28.40 3.43
CA VAL A 386 31.65 27.94 3.53
C VAL A 386 32.40 28.33 2.26
N ASP A 387 33.59 28.90 2.43
CA ASP A 387 34.45 29.24 1.31
C ASP A 387 34.87 27.99 0.53
N PRO A 388 34.81 28.01 -0.81
CA PRO A 388 35.24 26.87 -1.62
C PRO A 388 36.75 26.65 -1.48
N VAL A 389 37.14 25.45 -1.07
CA VAL A 389 38.56 25.04 -1.01
C VAL A 389 39.08 24.53 -2.36
N THR A 390 38.19 24.18 -3.28
CA THR A 390 38.53 23.73 -4.63
C THR A 390 37.60 24.36 -5.67
N PHE A 391 38.08 24.47 -6.90
CA PHE A 391 37.34 25.05 -8.02
C PHE A 391 37.34 24.08 -9.20
N ASP A 392 36.23 24.02 -9.96
CA ASP A 392 36.14 23.22 -11.18
C ASP A 392 37.20 23.70 -12.21
N PRO A 393 38.15 22.83 -12.62
CA PRO A 393 39.22 23.22 -13.54
C PRO A 393 38.70 23.76 -14.88
N LYS A 394 37.57 23.23 -15.38
CA LYS A 394 36.94 23.73 -16.62
C LYS A 394 36.37 25.13 -16.43
N GLY A 395 35.70 25.37 -15.31
CA GLY A 395 35.19 26.66 -14.88
C GLY A 395 36.29 27.71 -14.75
N VAL A 396 37.36 27.39 -14.03
CA VAL A 396 38.53 28.29 -13.86
C VAL A 396 39.12 28.65 -15.22
N LYS A 397 39.43 27.66 -16.07
CA LYS A 397 39.99 27.90 -17.41
C LYS A 397 39.09 28.81 -18.28
N LYS A 398 37.77 28.69 -18.15
CA LYS A 398 36.81 29.46 -18.95
C LYS A 398 36.54 30.87 -18.39
N ARG A 399 36.59 31.04 -17.07
CA ARG A 399 36.08 32.24 -16.38
C ARG A 399 37.17 33.08 -15.69
N TRP A 400 38.28 32.48 -15.26
CA TRP A 400 39.37 33.19 -14.62
C TRP A 400 40.34 33.73 -15.67
N LYS A 401 40.14 35.00 -16.05
CA LYS A 401 40.98 35.74 -16.99
C LYS A 401 41.97 36.65 -16.26
N SER A 402 42.87 37.29 -17.00
CA SER A 402 43.92 38.16 -16.44
C SER A 402 43.40 39.33 -15.60
N ASP A 403 42.18 39.79 -15.88
CA ASP A 403 41.48 40.87 -15.17
C ASP A 403 40.59 40.39 -14.01
N ALA A 404 40.39 39.08 -13.85
CA ALA A 404 39.45 38.52 -12.88
C ALA A 404 39.78 38.90 -11.42
N ALA A 405 41.07 38.94 -11.06
CA ALA A 405 41.49 39.31 -9.70
C ALA A 405 41.15 40.77 -9.37
N SER A 406 41.29 41.68 -10.34
CA SER A 406 40.89 43.08 -10.16
C SER A 406 39.39 43.20 -9.97
N LEU A 407 38.61 42.53 -10.83
CA LEU A 407 37.15 42.58 -10.78
C LEU A 407 36.61 42.06 -9.46
N VAL A 408 37.16 40.96 -8.90
CA VAL A 408 36.69 40.44 -7.60
C VAL A 408 36.95 41.43 -6.46
N ASN A 409 38.10 42.12 -6.47
CA ASN A 409 38.43 43.12 -5.45
C ASN A 409 37.51 44.35 -5.52
N ASP A 410 36.95 44.68 -6.68
CA ASP A 410 35.99 45.78 -6.83
C ASP A 410 34.62 45.48 -6.20
N TYR A 411 34.30 44.19 -5.94
CA TYR A 411 33.06 43.74 -5.29
C TYR A 411 33.25 43.33 -3.81
N SER A 412 34.49 43.37 -3.32
CA SER A 412 34.86 43.05 -1.93
C SER A 412 34.78 44.30 -1.06
#